data_AF-A0A383D3N6-F1
#
_entry.id   AF-A0A383D3N6-F1
#
_cell.length_a   1.000
_cell.length_b   1.000
_cell.length_c   1.000
_cell.angle_alpha   90.00
_cell.angle_beta   90.00
_cell.angle_gamma   90.00
#
_symmetry.space_group_name_H-M   'P 1'
#
loop_
_entity.id
_entity.type
_entity.pdbx_description
1 polymer ?
#
loop_
_entity_poly.entity_id
_entity_poly.type
_entity_poly.pdbx_seq_one_letter_code
_entity_poly.pdbx_strand_id
1 'polypeptide(L)'
;GLWEMTTKTDYDVLSRMALVPRVLEARGLDVTPSIQAKFKDSKFTKMVDILDVIYRDEIGHVKIGNYWFHYLCKDRNLDPILTFDALIKKHIGSKLRGPFNVEARLLSDFSQAELNYLDHTIYERS
;
A
#
# COMPACT_ATOMS: atom_id res chain seq x y z
N GLY A 1 6.83 -11.59 5.35
CA GLY A 1 6.16 -11.79 4.03
C GLY A 1 4.64 -11.61 4.13
N LEU A 2 3.87 -11.76 3.03
CA LEU A 2 2.40 -11.54 3.03
C LEU A 2 1.65 -12.47 3.99
N TRP A 3 1.96 -13.77 3.95
CA TRP A 3 1.38 -14.76 4.87
C TRP A 3 1.68 -14.47 6.34
N GLU A 4 2.91 -14.05 6.62
CA GLU A 4 3.35 -13.69 7.96
C GLU A 4 2.58 -12.48 8.51
N MET A 5 2.42 -11.41 7.71
CA MET A 5 1.63 -10.24 8.12
C MET A 5 0.15 -10.58 8.28
N THR A 6 -0.37 -11.44 7.41
CA THR A 6 -1.73 -11.97 7.56
C THR A 6 -1.87 -12.64 8.91
N THR A 7 -1.00 -13.58 9.26
CA THR A 7 -1.02 -14.26 10.57
C THR A 7 -0.88 -13.25 11.73
N LYS A 8 0.06 -12.31 11.65
CA LYS A 8 0.27 -11.29 12.70
C LYS A 8 -0.90 -10.33 12.91
N THR A 9 -1.88 -10.29 11.99
CA THR A 9 -3.03 -9.39 12.05
C THR A 9 -4.37 -10.13 12.19
N ASP A 10 -4.34 -11.43 12.50
CA ASP A 10 -5.56 -12.24 12.65
C ASP A 10 -6.47 -11.85 13.80
N TYR A 11 -5.90 -11.22 14.82
CA TYR A 11 -6.64 -10.71 15.95
C TYR A 11 -7.58 -9.55 15.61
N ASP A 12 -7.41 -8.86 14.48
CA ASP A 12 -8.23 -7.69 14.16
C ASP A 12 -8.28 -7.36 12.66
N VAL A 13 -9.50 -7.29 12.13
CA VAL A 13 -9.75 -6.97 10.72
C VAL A 13 -9.26 -5.57 10.33
N LEU A 14 -9.36 -4.57 11.21
CA LEU A 14 -8.86 -3.22 10.92
C LEU A 14 -7.33 -3.24 10.76
N SER A 15 -6.63 -3.93 11.64
CA SER A 15 -5.19 -4.15 11.56
C SER A 15 -4.79 -4.85 10.26
N ARG A 16 -5.58 -5.84 9.82
CA ARG A 16 -5.33 -6.54 8.56
C ARG A 16 -5.52 -5.65 7.33
N MET A 17 -6.62 -4.90 7.27
CA MET A 17 -6.89 -3.97 6.16
C MET A 17 -5.85 -2.85 6.08
N ALA A 18 -5.32 -2.42 7.23
CA ALA A 18 -4.24 -1.45 7.28
C ALA A 18 -2.91 -1.99 6.72
N LEU A 19 -2.56 -3.25 6.95
CA LEU A 19 -1.19 -3.72 6.72
C LEU A 19 -1.03 -4.65 5.52
N VAL A 20 -2.04 -5.42 5.15
CA VAL A 20 -1.92 -6.34 4.02
C VAL A 20 -2.17 -5.58 2.71
N PRO A 21 -3.38 -5.09 2.41
CA PRO A 21 -3.62 -4.42 1.13
C PRO A 21 -2.95 -3.04 1.06
N ARG A 22 -3.08 -2.21 2.10
CA ARG A 22 -2.59 -0.82 2.07
C ARG A 22 -1.07 -0.68 2.16
N VAL A 23 -0.36 -1.68 2.68
CA VAL A 23 1.11 -1.65 2.78
C VAL A 23 1.76 -2.67 1.87
N LEU A 24 1.49 -3.97 2.03
CA LEU A 24 2.21 -5.00 1.30
C LEU A 24 1.83 -5.06 -0.18
N GLU A 25 0.54 -5.09 -0.50
CA GLU A 25 0.04 -5.09 -1.89
C GLU A 25 0.31 -3.74 -2.56
N ALA A 26 0.16 -2.63 -1.82
CA ALA A 26 0.53 -1.31 -2.31
C ALA A 26 2.01 -1.17 -2.75
N ARG A 27 2.92 -2.05 -2.30
CA ARG A 27 4.29 -2.10 -2.84
C ARG A 27 4.30 -2.49 -4.32
N GLY A 28 3.37 -3.34 -4.75
CA GLY A 28 3.18 -3.69 -6.16
C GLY A 28 2.95 -2.45 -7.02
N LEU A 29 2.23 -1.45 -6.52
CA LEU A 29 2.00 -0.18 -7.21
C LEU A 29 3.28 0.62 -7.43
N ASP A 30 4.19 0.55 -6.45
CA ASP A 30 5.43 1.31 -6.44
C ASP A 30 6.51 0.66 -7.33
N VAL A 31 6.59 -0.69 -7.35
CA VAL A 31 7.69 -1.42 -8.00
C VAL A 31 7.38 -1.89 -9.42
N THR A 32 6.12 -2.27 -9.70
CA THR A 32 5.75 -2.93 -10.97
C THR A 32 6.07 -2.09 -12.21
N PRO A 33 5.82 -0.76 -12.23
CA PRO A 33 6.17 0.06 -13.39
C PRO A 33 7.67 0.00 -13.77
N SER A 34 8.54 -0.04 -12.75
CA SER A 34 9.99 -0.16 -12.98
C SER A 34 10.40 -1.51 -13.56
N ILE A 35 9.68 -2.58 -13.19
CA ILE A 35 9.91 -3.93 -13.70
C ILE A 35 9.41 -4.01 -15.15
N GLN A 36 8.24 -3.46 -15.45
CA GLN A 36 7.70 -3.38 -16.82
C GLN A 36 8.64 -2.63 -17.76
N ALA A 37 9.20 -1.50 -17.31
CA ALA A 37 10.17 -0.73 -18.10
C ALA A 37 11.39 -1.57 -18.50
N LYS A 38 11.88 -2.45 -17.63
CA LYS A 38 13.01 -3.35 -17.95
C LYS A 38 12.68 -4.39 -19.02
N PHE A 39 11.42 -4.81 -19.10
CA PHE A 39 11.00 -5.82 -20.08
C PHE A 39 10.53 -5.24 -21.41
N LYS A 40 10.18 -3.95 -21.45
CA LYS A 40 9.65 -3.28 -22.65
C LYS A 40 10.59 -3.36 -23.85
N ASP A 41 11.90 -3.20 -23.62
CA ASP A 41 12.93 -3.28 -24.67
C ASP A 41 13.61 -4.65 -24.75
N SER A 42 13.04 -5.65 -24.06
CA SER A 42 13.54 -7.03 -24.06
C SER A 42 12.79 -7.88 -25.07
N LYS A 43 13.35 -9.06 -25.39
CA LYS A 43 12.65 -10.10 -26.18
C LYS A 43 11.43 -10.72 -25.46
N PHE A 44 11.16 -10.32 -24.21
CA PHE A 44 10.08 -10.87 -23.38
C PHE A 44 8.89 -9.89 -23.27
N THR A 45 8.46 -9.31 -24.38
CA THR A 45 7.37 -8.31 -24.40
C THR A 45 6.07 -8.81 -23.79
N LYS A 46 5.73 -10.10 -23.94
CA LYS A 46 4.59 -10.75 -23.27
C LYS A 46 4.60 -10.63 -21.74
N MET A 47 5.77 -10.43 -21.13
CA MET A 47 5.89 -10.21 -19.69
C MET A 47 5.28 -8.87 -19.27
N VAL A 48 5.35 -7.85 -20.13
CA VAL A 48 4.71 -6.54 -19.88
C VAL A 48 3.20 -6.70 -19.77
N ASP A 49 2.59 -7.45 -20.69
CA ASP A 49 1.13 -7.70 -20.70
C ASP A 49 0.66 -8.42 -19.41
N ILE A 50 1.44 -9.40 -18.93
CA ILE A 50 1.15 -10.11 -17.69
C ILE A 50 1.26 -9.17 -16.48
N LEU A 51 2.32 -8.37 -16.44
CA LEU A 51 2.53 -7.40 -15.36
C LEU A 51 1.45 -6.30 -15.36
N ASP A 52 0.91 -5.94 -16.53
CA ASP A 52 -0.20 -4.99 -16.64
C ASP A 52 -1.49 -5.55 -16.03
N VAL A 53 -1.76 -6.86 -16.18
CA VAL A 53 -2.89 -7.51 -15.50
C VAL A 53 -2.69 -7.45 -13.99
N ILE A 54 -1.52 -7.89 -13.51
CA ILE A 54 -1.19 -7.89 -12.08
C ILE A 54 -1.29 -6.48 -11.50
N TYR A 55 -0.73 -5.48 -12.17
CA TYR A 55 -0.76 -4.10 -11.70
C TYR A 55 -2.18 -3.54 -11.54
N ARG A 56 -3.09 -3.86 -12.46
CA ARG A 56 -4.51 -3.46 -12.33
C ARG A 56 -5.19 -4.18 -11.16
N ASP A 57 -4.90 -5.46 -10.96
CA ASP A 57 -5.45 -6.22 -9.84
C ASP A 57 -4.96 -5.65 -8.50
N GLU A 58 -3.68 -5.28 -8.39
CA GLU A 58 -3.13 -4.63 -7.20
C GLU A 58 -3.83 -3.29 -6.89
N ILE A 59 -4.14 -2.47 -7.89
CA ILE A 59 -4.94 -1.23 -7.68
C ILE A 59 -6.30 -1.60 -7.05
N GLY A 60 -6.96 -2.63 -7.58
CA GLY A 60 -8.24 -3.12 -7.05
C GLY A 60 -8.15 -3.60 -5.61
N HIS A 61 -7.13 -4.40 -5.28
CA HIS A 61 -6.94 -4.92 -3.93
C HIS A 61 -6.64 -3.81 -2.92
N VAL A 62 -5.74 -2.89 -3.28
CA VAL A 62 -5.40 -1.73 -2.43
C VAL A 62 -6.62 -0.85 -2.20
N LYS A 63 -7.43 -0.62 -3.24
CA LYS A 63 -8.68 0.14 -3.14
C LYS A 63 -9.68 -0.48 -2.17
N ILE A 64 -9.88 -1.80 -2.25
CA ILE A 64 -10.75 -2.54 -1.31
C ILE A 64 -10.20 -2.42 0.12
N GLY A 65 -8.88 -2.52 0.29
CA GLY A 65 -8.22 -2.32 1.56
C GLY A 65 -8.46 -0.93 2.16
N ASN A 66 -8.36 0.11 1.33
CA ASN A 66 -8.66 1.50 1.75
C ASN A 66 -10.12 1.65 2.19
N TYR A 67 -11.06 1.20 1.37
CA TYR A 67 -12.48 1.26 1.69
C TYR A 67 -12.78 0.66 3.07
N TRP A 68 -12.35 -0.58 3.31
CA TRP A 68 -12.64 -1.26 4.58
C TRP A 68 -11.88 -0.68 5.76
N PHE A 69 -10.64 -0.24 5.58
CA PHE A 69 -9.89 0.44 6.64
C PHE A 69 -10.59 1.72 7.08
N HIS A 70 -10.97 2.59 6.14
CA HIS A 70 -11.68 3.84 6.47
C HIS A 70 -13.06 3.57 7.06
N TYR A 71 -13.80 2.59 6.52
CA TYR A 71 -15.08 2.16 7.07
C TYR A 71 -14.94 1.74 8.54
N LEU A 72 -13.97 0.88 8.85
CA LEU A 72 -13.74 0.37 10.21
C LEU A 72 -13.23 1.45 11.16
N CYS A 73 -12.39 2.38 10.69
CA CYS A 73 -12.00 3.55 11.49
C CYS A 73 -13.23 4.40 11.85
N LYS A 74 -14.10 4.69 10.87
CA LYS A 74 -15.33 5.44 11.11
C LYS A 74 -16.28 4.73 12.08
N ASP A 75 -16.53 3.44 11.86
CA ASP A 75 -17.39 2.60 12.69
C ASP A 75 -16.92 2.55 14.16
N ARG A 76 -15.60 2.49 14.35
CA ARG A 76 -14.97 2.46 15.69
C ARG A 76 -14.63 3.85 16.25
N ASN A 77 -15.03 4.92 15.57
CA ASN A 77 -14.73 6.31 15.94
C ASN A 77 -13.22 6.59 16.16
N LEU A 78 -12.39 6.12 15.22
CA LEU A 78 -10.94 6.26 15.21
C LEU A 78 -10.46 7.21 14.11
N ASP A 79 -9.42 7.98 14.40
CA ASP A 79 -8.72 8.76 13.37
C ASP A 79 -7.90 7.82 12.45
N PRO A 80 -8.12 7.83 11.12
CA PRO A 80 -7.44 6.91 10.22
C PRO A 80 -5.92 7.06 10.18
N ILE A 81 -5.40 8.29 10.24
CA ILE A 81 -3.96 8.56 10.11
C ILE A 81 -3.24 8.12 11.39
N LEU A 82 -3.76 8.50 12.56
CA LEU A 82 -3.18 8.10 13.85
C LEU A 82 -3.25 6.58 14.05
N THR A 83 -4.36 5.96 13.64
CA THR A 83 -4.53 4.50 13.72
C THR A 83 -3.54 3.79 12.81
N PHE A 84 -3.40 4.26 11.56
CA PHE A 84 -2.46 3.70 10.61
C PHE A 84 -1.02 3.82 11.13
N ASP A 85 -0.62 5.00 11.61
CA ASP A 85 0.71 5.22 12.17
C ASP A 85 1.03 4.32 13.36
N ALA A 86 0.08 4.14 14.28
CA ALA A 86 0.23 3.23 15.41
C ALA A 86 0.44 1.77 14.96
N LEU A 87 -0.27 1.33 13.90
CA LEU A 87 -0.13 -0.02 13.34
C LEU A 87 1.21 -0.21 12.61
N ILE A 88 1.67 0.80 11.87
CA ILE A 88 3.01 0.80 11.25
C ILE A 88 4.09 0.66 12.33
N LYS A 89 4.02 1.47 13.40
CA LYS A 89 4.96 1.40 14.53
C LYS A 89 4.94 0.02 15.20
N LYS A 90 3.74 -0.54 15.44
CA LYS A 90 3.58 -1.84 16.11
C LYS A 90 4.17 -3.01 15.32
N HIS A 91 3.94 -3.05 14.00
CA HIS A 91 4.21 -4.25 13.20
C HIS A 91 5.41 -4.16 12.26
N ILE A 92 5.77 -2.95 11.86
CA ILE A 92 6.88 -2.68 10.93
C ILE A 92 8.05 -2.04 11.67
N GLY A 93 7.79 -1.29 12.74
CA GLY A 93 8.80 -0.70 13.62
C GLY A 93 9.56 0.49 13.02
N SER A 94 9.40 0.76 11.73
CA SER A 94 10.02 1.91 11.05
C SER A 94 9.08 2.52 10.01
N LYS A 95 9.39 3.75 9.60
CA LYS A 95 8.65 4.47 8.55
C LYS A 95 8.69 3.70 7.23
N LEU A 96 7.59 3.71 6.50
CA LEU A 96 7.51 3.15 5.15
C LEU A 96 8.44 3.93 4.22
N ARG A 97 9.16 3.22 3.34
CA ARG A 97 10.15 3.83 2.44
C ARG A 97 9.61 3.87 1.02
N GLY A 98 9.61 5.07 0.44
CA GLY A 98 9.36 5.29 -0.98
C GLY A 98 10.53 4.84 -1.89
N PRO A 99 10.52 5.26 -3.17
CA PRO A 99 9.54 6.18 -3.76
C PRO A 99 8.14 5.56 -3.83
N PHE A 100 7.11 6.37 -3.61
CA PHE A 100 5.72 5.95 -3.72
C PHE A 100 5.13 6.37 -5.07
N ASN A 101 4.36 5.49 -5.70
CA ASN A 101 3.61 5.82 -6.90
C ASN A 101 2.33 6.58 -6.51
N VAL A 102 2.44 7.90 -6.48
CA VAL A 102 1.35 8.80 -6.05
C VAL A 102 0.11 8.63 -6.93
N GLU A 103 0.28 8.53 -8.24
CA GLU A 103 -0.84 8.36 -9.19
C GLU A 103 -1.61 7.06 -8.92
N ALA A 104 -0.90 5.93 -8.79
CA ALA A 104 -1.54 4.64 -8.50
C ALA A 104 -2.23 4.62 -7.12
N ARG A 105 -1.63 5.27 -6.12
CA ARG A 105 -2.23 5.39 -4.79
C ARG A 105 -3.48 6.27 -4.82
N LEU A 106 -3.50 7.36 -5.60
CA LEU A 106 -4.72 8.14 -5.84
C LEU A 106 -5.81 7.29 -6.52
N LEU A 107 -5.47 6.49 -7.54
CA LEU A 107 -6.40 5.56 -8.19
C LEU A 107 -6.94 4.48 -7.23
N SER A 108 -6.21 4.22 -6.15
CA SER A 108 -6.59 3.29 -5.08
C SER A 108 -7.32 3.97 -3.92
N ASP A 109 -7.79 5.20 -4.07
CA ASP A 109 -8.53 5.99 -3.06
C ASP A 109 -7.71 6.38 -1.82
N PHE A 110 -6.39 6.57 -1.94
CA PHE A 110 -5.66 7.31 -0.92
C PHE A 110 -6.04 8.80 -0.95
N SER A 111 -6.33 9.37 0.21
CA SER A 111 -6.53 10.81 0.36
C SER A 111 -5.20 11.59 0.30
N GLN A 112 -5.28 12.88 -0.01
CA GLN A 112 -4.09 13.74 0.02
C GLN A 112 -3.41 13.76 1.39
N ALA A 113 -4.17 13.70 2.49
CA ALA A 113 -3.62 13.67 3.83
C ALA A 113 -2.80 12.39 4.10
N GLU A 114 -3.26 11.24 3.58
CA GLU A 114 -2.52 9.98 3.67
C GLU A 114 -1.27 9.97 2.79
N LEU A 115 -1.35 10.57 1.60
CA LEU A 115 -0.17 10.74 0.74
C LEU A 115 0.87 11.65 1.40
N ASN A 116 0.44 12.74 2.04
CA ASN A 116 1.33 13.61 2.81
C ASN A 116 1.94 12.86 4.00
N TYR A 117 1.18 12.01 4.71
CA TYR A 117 1.73 11.15 5.76
C TYR A 117 2.85 10.24 5.23
N LEU A 118 2.65 9.67 4.04
CA LEU A 118 3.67 8.84 3.38
C LEU A 118 4.88 9.68 2.95
N ASP A 119 4.70 10.89 2.44
CA ASP A 119 5.78 11.74 1.90
C ASP A 119 6.60 12.46 2.98
N HIS A 120 5.97 12.90 4.08
CA HIS A 120 6.65 13.48 5.25
C HIS A 120 7.55 12.48 6.00
N THR A 121 7.65 11.24 5.53
CA THR A 121 8.70 10.32 5.97
C THR A 121 10.11 10.66 5.44
N ILE A 122 10.25 11.66 4.57
CA ILE A 122 11.55 12.08 4.00
C ILE A 122 12.24 13.20 4.80
N TYR A 123 11.54 13.99 5.62
CA TYR A 123 12.08 15.24 6.19
C TYR A 123 12.69 15.17 7.60
N GLU A 124 12.83 13.99 8.22
CA GLU A 124 13.55 13.84 9.51
C GLU A 124 15.00 13.34 9.35
N ARG A 125 15.64 13.71 8.23
CA ARG A 125 17.09 13.60 8.06
C ARG A 125 17.65 14.95 7.60
N SER A 126 17.65 15.90 8.53
CA SER A 126 18.47 17.11 8.52
C SER A 126 19.05 17.31 9.90
#